data_AF-A0A2R7RWD5-F1
#
_entry.id   AF-A0A2R7RWD5-F1
#
_cell.length_a   1.000
_cell.length_b   1.000
_cell.length_c   1.000
_cell.angle_alpha   90.00
_cell.angle_beta   90.00
_cell.angle_gamma   90.00
#
_symmetry.space_group_name_H-M   'P 1'
#
loop_
_entity.id
_entity.type
_entity.pdbx_description
1 polymer ?
#
loop_
_entity_poly.entity_id
_entity_poly.type
_entity_poly.pdbx_seq_one_letter_code
_entity_poly.pdbx_strand_id
1 'polypeptide(L)'
;PQGPVIENHVPQWLCALWLPQGVDVPLLGRWPEMAALVGAETALDALSQLLAKLPPHALLWVAPLEADWALLAELVMHQDADLGLAHVEALRALAEAERSASFARLNDTYACHSGAVRRRS
;
A
#
# COMPACT_ATOMS: atom_id res chain seq x y z
N PRO A 1 -36.31 12.11 21.41
CA PRO A 1 -35.34 12.76 20.51
C PRO A 1 -34.03 11.95 20.45
N GLN A 2 -33.89 11.12 19.41
CA GLN A 2 -32.61 10.46 19.11
C GLN A 2 -31.80 11.46 18.29
N GLY A 3 -30.72 11.98 18.88
CA GLY A 3 -29.78 12.87 18.20
C GLY A 3 -29.02 12.15 17.09
N PRO A 4 -28.28 12.88 16.24
CA PRO A 4 -27.48 12.26 15.19
C PRO A 4 -26.47 11.28 15.80
N VAL A 5 -26.47 10.05 15.29
CA VAL A 5 -25.47 9.03 15.63
C VAL A 5 -24.19 9.42 14.88
N ILE A 6 -23.19 9.90 15.60
CA ILE A 6 -21.85 10.10 15.06
C ILE A 6 -21.16 8.75 15.13
N GLU A 7 -20.94 8.13 13.97
CA GLU A 7 -20.08 6.95 13.89
C GLU A 7 -18.62 7.38 14.08
N ASN A 8 -18.09 7.17 15.28
CA ASN A 8 -16.67 7.33 15.54
C ASN A 8 -15.94 6.10 15.03
N HIS A 9 -15.43 6.18 13.81
CA HIS A 9 -14.56 5.15 13.25
C HIS A 9 -13.12 5.37 13.73
N VAL A 10 -12.48 4.30 14.18
CA VAL A 10 -11.04 4.33 14.47
C VAL A 10 -10.26 4.60 13.17
N PRO A 11 -9.09 5.25 13.23
CA PRO A 11 -8.26 5.44 12.05
C PRO A 11 -7.98 4.12 11.34
N GLN A 12 -7.95 4.17 10.00
CA GLN A 12 -7.71 3.00 9.15
C GLN A 12 -6.28 3.04 8.63
N TRP A 13 -5.57 1.92 8.77
CA TRP A 13 -4.18 1.76 8.38
C TRP A 13 -4.07 0.75 7.23
N LEU A 14 -3.48 1.16 6.12
CA LEU A 14 -3.13 0.25 5.03
C LEU A 14 -1.81 -0.44 5.37
N CYS A 15 -1.85 -1.75 5.56
CA CYS A 15 -0.71 -2.55 5.97
C CYS A 15 -0.43 -3.66 4.97
N ALA A 16 0.84 -4.07 4.84
CA ALA A 16 1.24 -5.20 4.01
C ALA A 16 2.44 -5.96 4.58
N LEU A 17 2.53 -7.24 4.25
CA LEU A 17 3.60 -8.15 4.65
C LEU A 17 4.16 -8.86 3.41
N TRP A 18 5.48 -8.97 3.35
CA TRP A 18 6.20 -9.72 2.34
C TRP A 18 6.91 -10.90 2.99
N LEU A 19 7.02 -12.01 2.25
CA LEU A 19 7.88 -13.11 2.66
C LEU A 19 9.35 -12.66 2.70
N PRO A 20 10.15 -13.16 3.67
CA PRO A 20 11.57 -12.88 3.76
C PRO A 20 12.29 -13.09 2.42
N GLN A 21 13.11 -12.12 2.02
CA GLN A 21 13.95 -12.25 0.83
C GLN A 21 15.39 -12.58 1.25
N GLY A 22 16.06 -13.40 0.43
CA GLY A 22 17.51 -13.53 0.52
C GLY A 22 18.18 -12.22 0.07
N VAL A 23 19.28 -11.85 0.71
CA VAL A 23 20.02 -10.59 0.47
C VAL A 23 20.45 -10.43 -1.00
N ASP A 24 20.61 -11.54 -1.72
CA ASP A 24 21.07 -11.58 -3.10
C ASP A 24 19.97 -11.40 -4.17
N VAL A 25 18.70 -11.25 -3.75
CA VAL A 25 17.57 -11.08 -4.68
C VAL A 25 16.88 -9.74 -4.38
N PRO A 26 16.99 -8.74 -5.28
CA PRO A 26 16.29 -7.49 -5.10
C PRO A 26 14.77 -7.72 -5.11
N LEU A 27 14.03 -6.90 -4.36
CA LEU A 27 12.56 -6.87 -4.27
C LEU A 27 11.88 -6.41 -5.56
N LEU A 28 12.40 -6.80 -6.72
CA LEU A 28 11.82 -6.44 -8.00
C LEU A 28 10.51 -7.23 -8.18
N GLY A 29 9.39 -6.54 -7.95
CA GLY A 29 8.07 -6.95 -8.44
C GLY A 29 7.43 -8.14 -7.73
N ARG A 30 7.75 -8.42 -6.47
CA ARG A 30 7.01 -9.42 -5.69
C ARG A 30 5.77 -8.81 -5.03
N TRP A 31 4.65 -9.48 -5.27
CA TRP A 31 3.39 -9.24 -4.58
C TRP A 31 3.55 -9.48 -3.08
N PRO A 32 2.90 -8.67 -2.23
CA PRO A 32 2.85 -8.97 -0.80
C PRO A 32 2.16 -10.33 -0.59
N GLU A 33 2.57 -11.04 0.45
CA GLU A 33 1.86 -12.24 0.92
C GLU A 33 0.49 -11.85 1.50
N MET A 34 0.41 -10.65 2.06
CA MET A 34 -0.77 -10.11 2.69
C MET A 34 -0.80 -8.60 2.54
N ALA A 35 -1.95 -8.06 2.19
CA ALA A 35 -2.29 -6.65 2.39
C ALA A 35 -3.56 -6.61 3.26
N ALA A 36 -3.80 -5.56 4.02
CA ALA A 36 -5.03 -5.40 4.79
C ALA A 36 -5.28 -3.93 5.14
N LEU A 37 -6.55 -3.58 5.29
CA LEU A 37 -6.95 -2.36 5.99
C LEU A 37 -7.24 -2.71 7.45
N VAL A 38 -6.57 -2.05 8.39
CA VAL A 38 -6.66 -2.35 9.82
C VAL A 38 -7.14 -1.12 10.57
N GLY A 39 -8.23 -1.25 11.32
CA GLY A 39 -8.71 -0.23 12.24
C GLY A 39 -7.86 -0.21 13.51
N ALA A 40 -7.19 0.91 13.78
CA ALA A 40 -6.39 1.08 15.00
C ALA A 40 -6.14 2.56 15.33
N GLU A 41 -6.00 2.88 16.61
CA GLU A 41 -5.65 4.24 17.06
C GLU A 41 -4.21 4.61 16.69
N THR A 42 -3.30 3.62 16.66
CA THR A 42 -1.88 3.83 16.39
C THR A 42 -1.33 2.87 15.34
N ALA A 43 -0.25 3.28 14.67
CA ALA A 43 0.47 2.43 13.73
C ALA A 43 1.00 1.14 14.39
N LEU A 44 1.41 1.23 15.67
CA LEU A 44 1.91 0.09 16.43
C LEU A 44 0.80 -0.93 16.70
N ASP A 45 -0.40 -0.47 17.01
CA ASP A 45 -1.56 -1.34 17.22
C ASP A 45 -2.00 -1.98 15.89
N ALA A 46 -2.01 -1.22 14.80
CA ALA A 46 -2.28 -1.75 13.46
C ALA A 46 -1.28 -2.85 13.09
N LEU A 47 0.02 -2.60 13.31
CA LEU A 47 1.06 -3.59 13.07
C LEU A 47 0.87 -4.82 13.96
N SER A 48 0.57 -4.63 15.26
CA SER A 48 0.36 -5.75 16.19
C SER A 48 -0.79 -6.67 15.75
N GLN A 49 -1.88 -6.09 15.25
CA GLN A 49 -3.01 -6.84 14.68
C GLN A 49 -2.61 -7.62 13.42
N LEU A 50 -1.80 -7.02 12.56
CA LEU A 50 -1.26 -7.66 11.36
C LEU A 50 -0.32 -8.83 11.71
N LEU A 51 0.56 -8.63 12.69
CA LEU A 51 1.51 -9.65 13.16
C LEU A 51 0.80 -10.85 13.80
N ALA A 52 -0.37 -10.66 14.40
CA ALA A 52 -1.18 -11.77 14.92
C ALA A 52 -1.68 -12.75 13.84
N LYS A 53 -1.58 -12.39 12.55
CA LYS A 53 -1.88 -13.28 11.42
C LYS A 53 -0.71 -14.16 11.00
N LEU A 54 0.49 -13.90 11.53
CA LEU A 54 1.68 -14.68 11.20
C LEU A 54 1.84 -15.92 12.10
N PRO A 55 2.59 -16.94 11.65
CA PRO A 55 2.96 -18.06 12.50
C PRO A 55 3.67 -17.60 13.79
N PRO A 56 3.45 -18.26 14.95
CA PRO A 56 3.98 -17.81 16.26
C PRO A 56 5.50 -17.66 16.36
N HIS A 57 6.25 -18.25 15.43
CA HIS A 57 7.72 -18.23 15.38
C HIS A 57 8.26 -17.60 14.08
N ALA A 58 7.44 -16.83 13.38
CA ALA A 58 7.88 -16.09 12.21
C ALA A 58 8.92 -15.02 12.62
N LEU A 59 10.11 -15.09 12.02
CA LEU A 59 11.11 -14.04 12.16
C LEU A 59 10.70 -12.84 11.28
N LEU A 60 10.76 -11.65 11.86
CA LEU A 60 10.42 -10.40 11.21
C LEU A 60 11.68 -9.62 10.87
N TRP A 61 11.75 -9.12 9.64
CA TRP A 61 12.74 -8.14 9.23
C TRP A 61 12.03 -6.85 8.85
N VAL A 62 12.38 -5.76 9.53
CA VAL A 62 11.97 -4.42 9.12
C VAL A 62 12.99 -3.94 8.11
N ALA A 63 12.53 -3.69 6.89
CA ALA A 63 13.34 -3.11 5.83
C ALA A 63 12.64 -1.82 5.32
N PRO A 64 13.39 -0.71 5.13
CA PRO A 64 12.85 0.47 4.46
C PRO A 64 12.74 0.15 2.96
N LEU A 65 11.55 -0.30 2.56
CA LEU A 65 11.27 -0.68 1.18
C LEU A 65 10.34 0.34 0.56
N GLU A 66 10.64 0.74 -0.67
CA GLU A 66 9.65 1.42 -1.49
C GLU A 66 8.58 0.39 -1.88
N ALA A 67 7.33 0.69 -1.53
CA ALA A 67 6.18 -0.11 -1.88
C ALA A 67 5.32 0.65 -2.89
N ASP A 68 4.70 -0.09 -3.81
CA ASP A 68 3.67 0.47 -4.69
C ASP A 68 2.36 0.56 -3.90
N TRP A 69 2.11 1.72 -3.31
CA TRP A 69 0.91 1.97 -2.50
C TRP A 69 -0.39 1.92 -3.32
N ALA A 70 -0.35 2.21 -4.62
CA ALA A 70 -1.51 2.05 -5.49
C ALA A 70 -1.86 0.57 -5.63
N LEU A 71 -0.85 -0.29 -5.86
CA LEU A 71 -1.04 -1.73 -5.93
C LEU A 71 -1.61 -2.30 -4.63
N LEU A 72 -1.10 -1.85 -3.47
CA LEU A 72 -1.61 -2.30 -2.17
C LEU A 72 -3.08 -1.93 -1.98
N ALA A 73 -3.47 -0.70 -2.35
CA ALA A 73 -4.84 -0.26 -2.25
C ALA A 73 -5.78 -1.11 -3.13
N GLU A 74 -5.35 -1.45 -4.35
CA GLU A 74 -6.11 -2.31 -5.25
C GLU A 74 -6.25 -3.74 -4.75
N LEU A 75 -5.17 -4.31 -4.21
CA LEU A 75 -5.20 -5.64 -3.60
C LEU A 75 -6.22 -5.71 -2.47
N VAL A 76 -6.23 -4.71 -1.59
CA VAL A 76 -7.19 -4.64 -0.48
C VAL A 76 -8.63 -4.54 -1.01
N MET A 77 -8.89 -3.67 -1.99
CA MET A 77 -10.21 -3.57 -2.60
C MET A 77 -10.66 -4.85 -3.32
N HIS A 78 -9.72 -5.67 -3.82
CA HIS A 78 -10.04 -6.92 -4.51
C HIS A 78 -10.28 -8.10 -3.56
N GLN A 79 -9.59 -8.16 -2.43
CA GLN A 79 -9.67 -9.30 -1.51
C GLN A 79 -10.76 -9.14 -0.44
N ASP A 80 -11.07 -7.90 -0.04
CA ASP A 80 -12.00 -7.62 1.05
C ASP A 80 -13.34 -7.13 0.48
N ALA A 81 -14.28 -8.07 0.36
CA ALA A 81 -15.62 -7.80 -0.16
C ALA A 81 -16.50 -7.03 0.84
N ASP A 82 -16.12 -6.96 2.11
CA ASP A 82 -16.89 -6.33 3.18
C ASP A 82 -16.47 -4.88 3.44
N LEU A 83 -15.59 -4.32 2.61
CA LEU A 83 -15.19 -2.92 2.71
C LEU A 83 -16.39 -1.98 2.57
N GLY A 84 -16.56 -1.12 3.57
CA GLY A 84 -17.50 -0.01 3.50
C GLY A 84 -17.19 0.93 2.34
N LEU A 85 -18.23 1.55 1.77
CA LEU A 85 -18.12 2.43 0.60
C LEU A 85 -17.07 3.54 0.80
N ALA A 86 -17.04 4.17 1.99
CA ALA A 86 -16.07 5.22 2.29
C ALA A 86 -14.60 4.72 2.24
N HIS A 87 -14.34 3.48 2.65
CA HIS A 87 -13.00 2.89 2.55
C HIS A 87 -12.64 2.61 1.09
N VAL A 88 -13.58 2.10 0.29
CA VAL A 88 -13.37 1.89 -1.15
C VAL A 88 -13.04 3.20 -1.85
N GLU A 89 -13.78 4.27 -1.57
CA GLU A 89 -13.54 5.60 -2.14
C GLU A 89 -12.17 6.16 -1.74
N ALA A 90 -11.80 6.05 -0.46
CA ALA A 90 -10.51 6.48 0.04
C ALA A 90 -9.34 5.72 -0.61
N LEU A 91 -9.46 4.38 -0.75
CA LEU A 91 -8.45 3.55 -1.39
C LEU A 91 -8.31 3.84 -2.89
N ARG A 92 -9.42 4.11 -3.59
CA ARG A 92 -9.37 4.57 -4.99
C ARG A 92 -8.66 5.91 -5.13
N ALA A 93 -8.98 6.86 -4.26
CA ALA A 93 -8.35 8.18 -4.27
C ALA A 93 -6.82 8.07 -4.01
N LEU A 94 -6.42 7.22 -3.07
CA LEU A 94 -5.01 6.93 -2.80
C LEU A 94 -4.31 6.35 -4.05
N ALA A 95 -4.89 5.32 -4.67
CA ALA A 95 -4.30 4.68 -5.83
C ALA A 95 -4.12 5.64 -7.01
N GLU A 96 -5.10 6.52 -7.25
CA GLU A 96 -5.02 7.52 -8.31
C GLU A 96 -3.97 8.61 -8.03
N ALA A 97 -3.86 9.05 -6.78
CA ALA A 97 -2.84 10.01 -6.36
C ALA A 97 -1.42 9.46 -6.56
N GLU A 98 -1.19 8.20 -6.20
CA GLU A 98 0.11 7.53 -6.37
C GLU A 98 0.50 7.33 -7.84
N ARG A 99 -0.48 6.97 -8.69
CA ARG A 99 -0.26 6.90 -10.14
C ARG A 99 0.07 8.26 -10.72
N SER A 100 -0.70 9.28 -10.37
CA SER A 100 -0.47 10.66 -10.82
C SER A 100 0.91 11.15 -10.41
N ALA A 101 1.34 10.89 -9.16
CA ALA A 101 2.67 11.22 -8.68
C ALA A 101 3.76 10.45 -9.44
N SER A 102 3.54 9.17 -9.74
CA SER A 102 4.46 8.35 -10.52
C SER A 102 4.61 8.87 -11.96
N PHE A 103 3.51 9.23 -12.61
CA PHE A 103 3.54 9.85 -13.94
C PHE A 103 4.25 11.19 -13.94
N ALA A 104 4.02 12.03 -12.92
CA ALA A 104 4.74 13.30 -12.78
C ALA A 104 6.26 13.09 -12.66
N ARG A 105 6.70 12.18 -11.77
CA ARG A 105 8.12 11.83 -11.61
C ARG A 105 8.75 11.32 -12.92
N LEU A 106 8.05 10.46 -13.65
CA LEU A 106 8.51 9.95 -14.93
C LEU A 106 8.64 11.08 -15.96
N ASN A 107 7.62 11.92 -16.09
CA ASN A 107 7.63 13.03 -17.03
C ASN A 107 8.74 14.04 -16.72
N ASP A 108 8.94 14.40 -15.45
CA ASP A 108 10.02 15.29 -15.04
C ASP A 108 11.40 14.70 -15.39
N THR A 109 11.57 13.41 -15.13
CA THR A 109 12.80 12.69 -15.48
C THR A 109 13.04 12.73 -16.98
N TYR A 110 12.06 12.33 -17.80
CA TYR A 110 12.25 12.28 -19.26
C TYR A 110 12.26 13.65 -19.94
N ALA A 111 11.59 14.67 -19.38
CA ALA A 111 11.70 16.06 -19.84
C ALA A 111 13.12 16.59 -19.64
N CYS A 112 13.75 16.25 -18.51
CA CYS A 112 15.14 16.60 -18.22
C CYS A 112 16.16 15.87 -19.13
N HIS A 113 15.84 14.63 -19.55
CA HIS A 113 16.68 13.80 -20.42
C HIS A 113 16.35 13.91 -21.92
N SER A 114 15.67 14.98 -22.35
CA SER A 114 15.25 15.22 -23.75
C SER A 114 16.40 15.52 -24.73
N GLY A 115 17.59 14.94 -24.53
CA GLY A 115 18.55 14.62 -25.59
C GLY A 115 18.09 13.38 -26.33
N ALA A 116 17.22 13.55 -27.33
CA ALA A 116 16.61 12.47 -28.09
C ALA A 116 17.65 11.49 -28.70
N VAL A 117 17.77 10.29 -28.13
CA VAL A 117 18.45 9.16 -28.79
C VAL A 117 17.50 8.59 -29.85
N ARG A 118 17.44 9.23 -31.02
CA ARG A 118 16.89 8.58 -32.21
C ARG A 118 18.00 7.75 -32.85
N ARG A 119 17.93 6.41 -32.76
CA ARG A 119 18.69 5.55 -33.67
C ARG A 119 18.17 5.81 -35.09
N ARG A 120 19.03 6.33 -35.96
CA ARG A 120 18.81 6.32 -37.40
C ARG A 120 18.96 4.86 -37.86
N SER A 121 17.85 4.27 -38.33
CA SER A 121 17.88 3.14 -39.26
C SER A 121 18.12 3.64 -40.68
#